data_AF-A0A6N2JMJ4-F1
#
_entry.id   AF-A0A6N2JMJ4-F1
#
_cell.length_a   1.000
_cell.length_b   1.000
_cell.length_c   1.000
_cell.angle_alpha   90.00
_cell.angle_beta   90.00
_cell.angle_gamma   90.00
#
_symmetry.space_group_name_H-M   'P 1'
#
loop_
_entity.id
_entity.type
_entity.pdbx_description
1 polymer ?
#
loop_
_entity_poly.entity_id
_entity_poly.type
_entity_poly.pdbx_seq_one_letter_code
_entity_poly.pdbx_strand_id
1 'polypeptide(L)'
;MNTHKQIQQIAANDDRLTSKVDFTPICKLKDLNHLQRRQQQRAISNDMIQIAIAYGQKRFDNHGATVYTLSDRLLKHSPYAKFTNALRGLQVICIHNLNSHQILTTYWNFTTKRRVRI
;
A
#
# COMPACT_ATOMS: atom_id res chain seq x y z
N MET A 1 -13.74 -11.86 13.06
CA MET A 1 -13.90 -11.42 11.65
C MET A 1 -12.54 -11.25 11.02
N ASN A 2 -12.32 -11.76 9.80
CA ASN A 2 -11.02 -11.67 9.13
C ASN A 2 -10.89 -10.32 8.41
N THR A 3 -10.17 -9.37 9.01
CA THR A 3 -10.00 -8.00 8.50
C THR A 3 -9.51 -7.96 7.06
N HIS A 4 -8.63 -8.89 6.65
CA HIS A 4 -8.14 -8.97 5.27
C HIS A 4 -9.27 -9.28 4.29
N LYS A 5 -10.15 -10.23 4.61
CA LYS A 5 -11.29 -10.56 3.74
C LYS A 5 -12.24 -9.37 3.56
N GLN A 6 -12.45 -8.58 4.62
CA GLN A 6 -13.34 -7.42 4.53
C GLN A 6 -12.71 -6.27 3.74
N ILE A 7 -11.39 -6.07 3.86
CA ILE A 7 -10.65 -5.12 3.03
C ILE A 7 -10.76 -5.52 1.57
N GLN A 8 -10.53 -6.81 1.26
CA GLN A 8 -10.63 -7.36 -0.09
C GLN A 8 -12.03 -7.15 -0.69
N GLN A 9 -13.09 -7.43 0.07
CA GLN A 9 -14.47 -7.21 -0.38
C GLN A 9 -14.77 -5.75 -0.71
N ILE A 10 -14.28 -4.81 0.09
CA ILE A 10 -14.46 -3.38 -0.19
C ILE A 10 -13.61 -2.96 -1.39
N ALA A 11 -12.36 -3.43 -1.47
CA ALA A 11 -11.47 -3.15 -2.59
C ALA A 11 -12.03 -3.64 -3.93
N ALA A 12 -12.67 -4.81 -3.96
CA ALA A 12 -13.29 -5.34 -5.17
C ALA A 12 -14.44 -4.47 -5.73
N ASN A 13 -15.05 -3.62 -4.90
CA ASN A 13 -16.14 -2.73 -5.29
C ASN A 13 -15.71 -1.25 -5.31
N ASP A 14 -14.41 -0.96 -5.17
CA ASP A 14 -13.90 0.42 -5.18
C ASP A 14 -13.45 0.81 -6.58
N ASP A 15 -14.26 1.64 -7.25
CA ASP A 15 -14.00 2.14 -8.60
C ASP A 15 -12.63 2.83 -8.73
N ARG A 16 -12.11 3.44 -7.65
CA ARG A 16 -10.78 4.06 -7.69
C ARG A 16 -9.65 3.05 -7.79
N LEU A 17 -9.87 1.80 -7.39
CA LEU A 17 -8.90 0.73 -7.54
C LEU A 17 -9.03 0.04 -8.89
N THR A 18 -10.28 -0.25 -9.31
CA THR A 18 -10.59 -0.98 -10.55
C THR A 18 -10.07 -0.28 -11.80
N SER A 19 -10.04 1.05 -11.83
CA SER A 19 -9.70 1.81 -13.05
C SER A 19 -8.29 2.40 -13.07
N LYS A 20 -7.53 2.37 -11.97
CA LYS A 20 -6.33 3.24 -11.83
C LYS A 20 -5.09 2.60 -11.22
N VAL A 21 -5.14 1.36 -10.75
CA VAL A 21 -4.01 0.79 -9.99
C VAL A 21 -3.56 -0.57 -10.51
N ASP A 22 -2.95 -0.53 -11.69
CA ASP A 22 -2.05 -1.60 -12.12
C ASP A 22 -0.65 -1.35 -11.58
N PHE A 23 -0.06 -2.42 -11.03
CA PHE A 23 1.29 -2.41 -10.53
C PHE A 23 1.98 -3.73 -10.84
N THR A 24 3.31 -3.67 -11.00
CA THR A 24 4.15 -4.83 -11.24
C THR A 24 5.30 -4.85 -10.23
N PRO A 25 5.74 -6.02 -9.74
CA PRO A 25 6.92 -6.09 -8.91
C PRO A 25 8.18 -5.74 -9.71
N ILE A 26 9.10 -4.98 -9.10
CA ILE A 26 10.46 -4.85 -9.61
C ILE A 26 11.22 -6.12 -9.25
N CYS A 27 11.55 -6.92 -10.26
CA CYS A 27 12.38 -8.09 -10.10
C CYS A 27 13.87 -7.68 -10.16
N LYS A 28 14.62 -7.91 -9.09
CA LYS A 28 16.09 -7.83 -9.14
C LYS A 28 16.62 -9.21 -9.52
N LEU A 29 17.62 -9.28 -10.39
CA LEU A 29 18.26 -10.55 -10.79
C LEU A 29 18.68 -11.44 -9.60
N LYS A 30 19.04 -10.82 -8.47
CA LYS A 30 19.43 -11.52 -7.23
C LYS A 30 18.26 -11.96 -6.34
N ASP A 31 17.08 -11.37 -6.49
CA ASP A 31 15.89 -11.63 -5.66
C ASP A 31 14.63 -11.31 -6.47
N LEU A 32 14.21 -12.27 -7.29
CA LEU A 32 13.06 -12.13 -8.19
C LEU A 32 11.75 -11.98 -7.40
N ASN A 33 11.66 -12.59 -6.22
CA ASN A 33 10.45 -12.64 -5.40
C ASN A 33 10.50 -11.69 -4.20
N HIS A 34 11.33 -10.64 -4.28
CA HIS A 34 11.57 -9.72 -3.17
C HIS A 34 10.25 -9.16 -2.59
N LEU A 35 9.38 -8.64 -3.46
CA LEU A 35 8.11 -8.05 -3.05
C LEU A 35 7.19 -9.09 -2.39
N GLN A 36 7.02 -10.25 -3.01
CA GLN A 36 6.18 -11.34 -2.50
C GLN A 36 6.63 -11.78 -1.10
N ARG A 37 7.95 -11.94 -0.92
CA ARG A 37 8.54 -12.28 0.38
C ARG A 37 8.26 -11.21 1.43
N ARG A 38 8.38 -9.92 1.08
CA ARG A 38 8.06 -8.82 2.00
C ARG A 38 6.57 -8.76 2.34
N GLN A 39 5.70 -9.02 1.37
CA GLN A 39 4.26 -9.12 1.57
C GLN A 39 3.90 -10.22 2.57
N GLN A 40 4.44 -11.43 2.38
CA GLN A 40 4.23 -12.56 3.29
C GLN A 40 4.76 -12.27 4.69
N GLN A 41 6.02 -11.82 4.82
CA GLN A 41 6.65 -11.53 6.11
C GLN A 41 5.91 -10.45 6.92
N ARG A 42 5.19 -9.55 6.25
CA ARG A 42 4.54 -8.39 6.87
C ARG A 42 3.01 -8.47 6.84
N ALA A 43 2.45 -9.59 6.36
CA ALA A 43 1.02 -9.78 6.11
C ALA A 43 0.40 -8.61 5.33
N ILE A 44 0.99 -8.25 4.18
CA ILE A 44 0.50 -7.19 3.29
C ILE A 44 -0.06 -7.84 2.02
N SER A 45 -1.33 -7.60 1.70
CA SER A 45 -1.95 -8.10 0.45
C SER A 45 -1.78 -7.14 -0.72
N ASN A 46 -2.08 -7.61 -1.93
CA ASN A 46 -2.11 -6.75 -3.13
C ASN A 46 -3.17 -5.64 -3.00
N ASP A 47 -4.35 -5.94 -2.46
CA ASP A 47 -5.39 -4.93 -2.25
C ASP A 47 -4.90 -3.80 -1.33
N MET A 48 -4.15 -4.14 -0.28
CA MET A 48 -3.55 -3.14 0.61
C MET A 48 -2.56 -2.24 -0.14
N ILE A 49 -1.78 -2.79 -1.07
CA ILE A 49 -0.88 -2.02 -1.94
C ILE A 49 -1.69 -1.09 -2.84
N GLN A 50 -2.77 -1.59 -3.46
CA GLN A 50 -3.61 -0.78 -4.33
C GLN A 50 -4.25 0.39 -3.58
N ILE A 51 -4.76 0.13 -2.38
CA ILE A 51 -5.32 1.15 -1.48
C ILE A 51 -4.27 2.21 -1.16
N ALA A 52 -3.03 1.80 -0.87
CA ALA A 52 -1.95 2.76 -0.61
C ALA A 52 -1.63 3.63 -1.82
N ILE A 53 -1.59 3.08 -3.03
CA ILE A 53 -1.34 3.85 -4.25
C ILE A 53 -2.49 4.82 -4.55
N ALA A 54 -3.74 4.39 -4.37
CA ALA A 54 -4.92 5.20 -4.67
C ALA A 54 -5.22 6.29 -3.63
N TYR A 55 -5.03 6.00 -2.34
CA TYR A 55 -5.45 6.88 -1.24
C TYR A 55 -4.29 7.39 -0.39
N GLY A 56 -3.08 6.87 -0.57
CA GLY A 56 -1.93 7.26 0.23
C GLY A 56 -1.40 8.64 -0.13
N GLN A 57 -0.74 9.26 0.84
CA GLN A 57 0.00 10.49 0.59
C GLN A 57 1.18 10.16 -0.31
N LYS A 58 1.21 10.78 -1.49
CA LYS A 58 2.33 10.70 -2.42
C LYS A 58 3.48 11.58 -1.94
N ARG A 59 4.69 11.04 -1.87
CA ARG A 59 5.94 11.78 -1.65
C ARG A 59 7.00 11.29 -2.62
N PHE A 60 7.84 12.19 -3.10
CA PHE A 60 8.98 11.84 -3.92
C PHE A 60 10.21 11.69 -3.04
N ASP A 61 10.94 10.60 -3.24
CA ASP A 61 12.23 10.37 -2.63
C ASP A 61 13.33 10.97 -3.50
N ASN A 62 14.44 11.36 -2.87
CA ASN A 62 15.58 11.98 -3.55
C ASN A 62 16.27 11.04 -4.56
N HIS A 63 15.97 9.73 -4.47
CA HIS A 63 16.46 8.70 -5.38
C HIS A 63 15.53 8.41 -6.56
N GLY A 64 14.53 9.27 -6.82
CA GLY A 64 13.62 9.15 -7.97
C GLY A 64 12.49 8.12 -7.75
N ALA A 65 12.31 7.64 -6.53
CA ALA A 65 11.20 6.76 -6.17
C ALA A 65 10.00 7.57 -5.65
N THR A 66 8.80 7.03 -5.82
CA THR A 66 7.58 7.53 -5.19
C THR A 66 7.24 6.67 -3.99
N VAL A 67 6.95 7.31 -2.86
CA VAL A 67 6.47 6.68 -1.64
C VAL A 67 5.01 7.05 -1.43
N TYR A 68 4.14 6.05 -1.35
CA TYR A 68 2.75 6.20 -0.95
C TYR A 68 2.58 5.79 0.49
N THR A 69 2.06 6.68 1.33
CA THR A 69 1.88 6.42 2.77
C THR A 69 0.42 6.55 3.19
N LEU A 70 -0.16 5.48 3.75
CA LEU A 70 -1.49 5.55 4.36
C LEU A 70 -1.40 6.20 5.75
N SER A 71 -2.21 7.24 5.93
CA SER A 71 -2.35 7.95 7.21
C SER A 71 -3.80 7.97 7.64
N ASP A 72 -4.02 8.11 8.95
CA ASP A 72 -5.35 8.15 9.56
C ASP A 72 -6.24 9.23 8.91
N ARG A 73 -5.67 10.40 8.60
CA ARG A 73 -6.39 11.51 7.95
C ARG A 73 -6.93 11.10 6.58
N LEU A 74 -6.14 10.40 5.78
CA LEU A 74 -6.54 9.96 4.44
C LEU A 74 -7.56 8.82 4.51
N LEU A 75 -7.34 7.88 5.43
CA LEU A 75 -8.25 6.76 5.65
C LEU A 75 -9.62 7.20 6.19
N LYS A 76 -9.67 8.25 7.02
CA LYS A 76 -10.92 8.80 7.56
C LYS A 76 -11.88 9.29 6.46
N HIS A 77 -11.34 9.76 5.34
CA HIS A 77 -12.12 10.24 4.19
C HIS A 77 -12.21 9.22 3.06
N SER A 78 -11.95 7.94 3.33
CA SER A 78 -12.05 6.85 2.37
C SER A 78 -12.99 5.74 2.85
N PRO A 79 -13.41 4.81 1.98
CA PRO A 79 -14.17 3.63 2.37
C PRO A 79 -13.48 2.75 3.42
N TYR A 80 -12.18 2.99 3.66
CA TYR A 80 -11.33 2.20 4.54
C TYR A 80 -11.20 2.79 5.95
N ALA A 81 -11.98 3.82 6.32
CA ALA A 81 -11.93 4.45 7.64
C ALA A 81 -12.01 3.43 8.80
N LYS A 82 -12.88 2.43 8.69
CA LYS A 82 -13.03 1.36 9.70
C LYS A 82 -11.80 0.44 9.84
N PHE A 83 -10.91 0.44 8.86
CA PHE A 83 -9.67 -0.35 8.86
C PHE A 83 -8.43 0.50 9.14
N THR A 84 -8.61 1.71 9.68
CA THR A 84 -7.49 2.61 9.99
C THR A 84 -6.39 1.91 10.78
N ASN A 85 -6.74 1.14 11.81
CA ASN A 85 -5.76 0.41 12.62
C ASN A 85 -4.95 -0.62 11.83
N ALA A 86 -5.56 -1.25 10.83
CA ALA A 86 -4.92 -2.27 10.00
C ALA A 86 -4.05 -1.66 8.89
N LEU A 87 -4.48 -0.52 8.32
CA LEU A 87 -3.87 0.08 7.13
C LEU A 87 -2.90 1.24 7.44
N ARG A 88 -3.01 1.87 8.61
CA ARG A 88 -2.17 3.02 8.95
C ARG A 88 -0.69 2.68 8.93
N GLY A 89 0.09 3.61 8.39
CA GLY A 89 1.53 3.47 8.27
C GLY A 89 1.95 2.48 7.20
N LEU A 90 1.05 1.93 6.38
CA LEU A 90 1.47 1.19 5.20
C LEU A 90 2.21 2.13 4.26
N GLN A 91 3.42 1.74 3.88
CA GLN A 91 4.23 2.42 2.88
C GLN A 91 4.51 1.51 1.70
N VAL A 92 4.24 2.02 0.51
CA VAL A 92 4.54 1.39 -0.77
C VAL A 92 5.55 2.27 -1.49
N ILE A 93 6.71 1.71 -1.82
CA ILE A 93 7.73 2.39 -2.62
C ILE A 93 7.65 1.85 -4.04
N CYS A 94 7.51 2.73 -5.01
CA CYS A 94 7.48 2.37 -6.41
C CYS A 94 8.27 3.36 -7.27
N ILE A 95 8.72 2.89 -8.42
CA ILE A 95 9.21 3.74 -9.50
C ILE A 95 8.08 3.88 -10.51
N HIS A 96 7.84 5.11 -10.98
CA HIS A 96 6.91 5.32 -12.09
C HIS A 96 7.58 4.97 -13.39
N ASN A 97 6.98 4.04 -14.14
CA ASN A 97 7.23 3.89 -15.56
C ASN A 97 5.96 4.35 -16.30
N LEU A 98 6.10 4.78 -17.56
CA LEU A 98 5.11 5.52 -18.37
C LEU A 98 3.64 5.12 -18.16
N ASN A 99 3.33 3.83 -18.00
CA ASN A 99 1.97 3.32 -17.78
C ASN A 99 1.79 2.37 -16.58
N SER A 100 2.79 2.18 -15.72
CA SER A 100 2.68 1.24 -14.60
C SER A 100 3.49 1.63 -13.35
N HIS A 101 2.94 1.28 -12.19
CA HIS A 101 3.64 1.43 -10.91
C HIS A 101 4.53 0.21 -10.69
N GLN A 102 5.84 0.38 -10.80
CA GLN A 102 6.78 -0.70 -10.53
C GLN A 102 7.14 -0.70 -9.04
N ILE A 103 6.62 -1.67 -8.29
CA ILE A 103 6.77 -1.74 -6.84
C ILE A 103 8.12 -2.30 -6.47
N LEU A 104 8.90 -1.50 -5.75
CA LEU A 104 10.23 -1.85 -5.25
C LEU A 104 10.12 -2.66 -3.97
N THR A 105 9.33 -2.17 -3.01
CA THR A 105 9.14 -2.82 -1.72
C THR A 105 7.95 -2.24 -0.97
N THR A 106 7.51 -2.94 0.06
CA THR A 106 6.42 -2.54 0.95
C THR A 106 6.81 -2.78 2.40
N TYR A 107 6.38 -1.86 3.28
CA TYR A 107 6.65 -1.98 4.71
C TYR A 107 5.66 -1.21 5.57
N TRP A 108 5.65 -1.56 6.85
CA TRP A 108 4.95 -0.80 7.89
C TRP A 108 5.89 0.24 8.48
N ASN A 109 5.55 1.51 8.34
CA ASN A 109 6.17 2.57 9.09
C ASN A 109 5.66 2.52 10.55
N PHE A 110 6.47 1.94 11.43
CA PHE A 110 6.08 1.74 12.83
C PHE A 110 5.92 3.04 13.61
N THR A 111 6.58 4.14 13.23
CA THR A 111 6.38 5.44 13.89
C THR A 111 4.95 5.93 13.69
N THR A 112 4.44 5.83 12.46
CA THR A 112 3.04 6.13 12.13
C THR A 112 2.08 5.07 12.68
N LYS A 113 2.44 3.78 12.60
CA LYS A 113 1.58 2.67 13.06
C LYS A 113 1.37 2.66 14.57
N ARG A 114 2.36 3.10 15.35
CA ARG A 114 2.32 3.17 16.83
C ARG A 114 1.68 4.45 17.35
N ARG A 115 1.22 5.38 16.51
CA ARG A 115 0.31 6.48 16.93
C ARG A 115 -1.08 5.91 17.24
N VAL A 116 -1.16 4.98 18.19
CA VAL A 116 -2.37 4.73 18.96
C VAL A 116 -2.38 5.84 19.99
N ARG A 117 -3.25 6.85 19.81
CA ARG A 117 -3.61 7.71 20.93
C ARG A 117 -4.31 6.81 21.95
N ILE A 118 -3.69 6.67 23.10
CA ILE A 118 -4.35 6.31 24.36
C ILE A 118 -5.39 7.39 24.63
#